data_AF-A0A9J6GSW2-F1
#
_entry.id   AF-A0A9J6GSW2-F1
#
_cell.length_a   1.000
_cell.length_b   1.000
_cell.length_c   1.000
_cell.angle_alpha   90.00
_cell.angle_beta   90.00
_cell.angle_gamma   90.00
#
_symmetry.space_group_name_H-M   'P 1'
#
loop_
_entity.id
_entity.type
_entity.pdbx_description
1 polymer ?
#
loop_
_entity_poly.entity_id
_entity_poly.type
_entity_poly.pdbx_seq_one_letter_code
_entity_poly.pdbx_strand_id
1 'polypeptide(L)'
;MLTRKEGLYFVAFIFCLIQTRCGARDPSCQIFDTGSTELFETCGHFTNVSQLRTGIPRPQLTDPLYFVLADSHIEYLPDDIFDQLLIRNLSFEKVTIGRYPDHHQNAFDAIKATLRQVTFGPNSTLPQSWNVLGEVADLETLGLEGQTVRIDRSWAALPRGLKRILIMKSDVSGQEDGALASFTDLEEFMMTESGADTFSWAVLPNPAPKLTTLRLE
;
A
#
# COMPACT_ATOMS: atom_id res chain seq x y z
N MET A 1 -3.61 -73.61 -7.76
CA MET A 1 -4.50 -73.80 -8.93
C MET A 1 -5.39 -72.56 -8.99
N LEU A 2 -5.10 -71.47 -9.71
CA LEU A 2 -4.66 -71.27 -11.10
C LEU A 2 -5.72 -71.65 -12.14
N THR A 3 -6.42 -70.62 -12.64
CA THR A 3 -6.88 -70.34 -14.04
C THR A 3 -7.86 -69.16 -13.95
N ARG A 4 -7.61 -67.90 -14.34
CA ARG A 4 -6.99 -67.28 -15.55
C ARG A 4 -7.73 -67.59 -16.86
N LYS A 5 -8.41 -66.58 -17.41
CA LYS A 5 -8.49 -66.17 -18.83
C LYS A 5 -9.19 -64.79 -18.90
N GLU A 6 -8.46 -63.70 -19.13
CA GLU A 6 -8.14 -63.07 -20.45
C GLU A 6 -9.32 -62.27 -21.00
N GLY A 7 -9.27 -60.94 -21.03
CA GLY A 7 -8.59 -60.09 -22.03
C GLY A 7 -9.71 -59.29 -22.73
N LEU A 8 -9.60 -58.07 -23.27
CA LEU A 8 -8.51 -57.19 -23.64
C LEU A 8 -9.19 -55.90 -24.17
N TYR A 9 -8.62 -54.72 -23.88
CA TYR A 9 -8.82 -53.42 -24.58
C TYR A 9 -10.23 -52.80 -24.72
N PHE A 10 -10.43 -51.62 -24.13
CA PHE A 10 -10.61 -50.40 -24.91
C PHE A 10 -10.45 -49.13 -24.05
N VAL A 11 -9.85 -48.13 -24.69
CA VAL A 11 -9.48 -46.82 -24.18
C VAL A 11 -10.71 -45.97 -23.81
N ALA A 12 -10.66 -45.33 -22.64
CA ALA A 12 -11.34 -44.07 -22.31
C ALA A 12 -10.62 -43.53 -21.05
N PHE A 13 -9.71 -42.55 -21.04
CA PHE A 13 -9.53 -41.32 -21.82
C PHE A 13 -10.81 -40.54 -22.06
N ILE A 14 -11.52 -40.20 -20.98
CA ILE A 14 -12.41 -39.03 -20.97
C ILE A 14 -12.15 -38.25 -19.67
N PHE A 15 -11.24 -37.29 -19.82
CA PHE A 15 -11.33 -35.97 -19.22
C PHE A 15 -11.35 -35.84 -17.69
N CYS A 16 -10.15 -35.87 -17.13
CA CYS A 16 -9.79 -34.93 -16.07
C CYS A 16 -9.86 -33.49 -16.68
N LEU A 17 -11.07 -32.97 -16.89
CA LEU A 17 -11.29 -31.56 -17.22
C LEU A 17 -10.95 -30.75 -15.98
N ILE A 18 -9.71 -30.28 -15.94
CA ILE A 18 -9.37 -28.88 -15.68
C ILE A 18 -10.38 -28.17 -14.75
N GLN A 19 -10.28 -28.46 -13.46
CA GLN A 19 -10.65 -27.48 -12.42
C GLN A 19 -9.46 -27.34 -11.47
N THR A 20 -8.25 -27.18 -12.02
CA THR A 20 -7.27 -26.30 -11.39
C THR A 20 -7.80 -24.88 -11.49
N ARG A 21 -8.83 -24.53 -10.69
CA ARG A 21 -8.97 -23.16 -10.20
C ARG A 21 -7.84 -22.97 -9.20
N CYS A 22 -6.64 -22.74 -9.72
CA CYS A 22 -5.60 -22.10 -8.94
C CYS A 22 -6.20 -20.76 -8.48
N GLY A 23 -6.13 -20.51 -7.18
CA GLY A 23 -7.03 -19.61 -6.46
C GLY A 23 -7.06 -18.18 -6.98
N ALA A 24 -8.24 -17.75 -7.43
CA ALA A 24 -8.64 -16.36 -7.33
C ALA A 24 -9.74 -16.33 -6.26
N ARG A 25 -9.46 -15.70 -5.11
CA ARG A 25 -10.48 -15.40 -4.11
C ARG A 25 -11.37 -14.30 -4.69
N ASP A 26 -12.67 -14.35 -4.43
CA ASP A 26 -13.59 -13.37 -5.02
C ASP A 26 -13.32 -11.96 -4.46
N PRO A 27 -13.37 -10.90 -5.31
CA PRO A 27 -13.23 -9.52 -4.86
C PRO A 27 -14.26 -9.22 -3.78
N SER A 28 -13.81 -8.71 -2.64
CA SER A 28 -14.70 -8.46 -1.49
C SER A 28 -14.14 -7.40 -0.56
N CYS A 29 -15.06 -6.78 0.18
CA CYS A 29 -14.75 -5.86 1.26
C CYS A 29 -15.43 -6.33 2.53
N GLN A 30 -14.72 -6.19 3.65
CA GLN A 30 -15.20 -6.55 4.98
C GLN A 30 -14.97 -5.37 5.91
N ILE A 31 -16.02 -4.97 6.61
CA ILE A 31 -15.95 -3.95 7.64
C ILE A 31 -15.87 -4.67 8.99
N PHE A 32 -14.85 -4.29 9.76
CA PHE A 32 -14.63 -4.77 11.12
C PHE A 32 -14.79 -3.60 12.07
N ASP A 33 -15.76 -3.73 12.98
CA ASP A 33 -15.90 -2.87 14.14
C ASP A 33 -15.21 -3.56 15.32
N THR A 34 -14.14 -2.96 15.83
CA THR A 34 -13.36 -3.50 16.94
C THR A 34 -13.97 -3.17 18.30
N GLY A 35 -15.12 -2.49 18.35
CA GLY A 35 -15.75 -2.01 19.60
C GLY A 35 -15.02 -0.82 20.23
N SER A 36 -13.91 -0.39 19.64
CA SER A 36 -13.29 0.93 19.82
C SER A 36 -13.93 1.92 18.82
N THR A 37 -13.70 3.22 18.98
CA THR A 37 -14.15 4.26 18.05
C THR A 37 -13.43 4.21 16.68
N GLU A 38 -12.92 3.05 16.28
CA GLU A 38 -12.11 2.85 15.09
C GLU A 38 -12.78 1.80 14.21
N LEU A 39 -13.08 2.19 12.98
CA LEU A 39 -13.73 1.33 12.00
C LEU A 39 -12.70 0.93 10.94
N PHE A 40 -12.54 -0.37 10.74
CA PHE A 40 -11.59 -0.94 9.79
C PHE A 40 -12.35 -1.47 8.58
N GLU A 41 -11.87 -1.15 7.39
CA GLU A 41 -12.39 -1.68 6.15
C GLU A 41 -11.26 -2.31 5.35
N THR A 42 -11.34 -3.63 5.14
CA THR A 42 -10.38 -4.36 4.32
C THR A 42 -11.06 -4.80 3.04
N CYS A 43 -10.54 -4.30 1.93
CA CYS A 43 -10.98 -4.55 0.57
C CYS A 43 -9.88 -5.30 -0.15
N GLY A 44 -10.18 -6.38 -0.87
CA GLY A 44 -9.13 -7.09 -1.58
C GLY A 44 -9.57 -8.02 -2.70
N HIS A 45 -8.56 -8.61 -3.35
CA HIS A 45 -8.69 -9.52 -4.49
C HIS A 45 -9.28 -8.90 -5.75
N PHE A 46 -9.15 -7.57 -5.90
CA PHE A 46 -9.53 -6.88 -7.13
C PHE A 46 -8.52 -7.13 -8.24
N THR A 47 -9.00 -7.46 -9.43
CA THR A 47 -8.16 -7.76 -10.60
C THR A 47 -8.29 -6.72 -11.72
N ASN A 48 -9.21 -5.77 -11.58
CA ASN A 48 -9.44 -4.70 -12.53
C ASN A 48 -10.21 -3.54 -11.90
N VAL A 49 -10.22 -2.41 -12.61
CA VAL A 49 -10.85 -1.16 -12.18
C VAL A 49 -12.37 -1.29 -12.02
N SER A 50 -13.04 -2.08 -12.87
CA SER A 50 -14.50 -2.25 -12.78
C SER A 50 -14.89 -2.91 -11.47
N GLN A 51 -14.19 -3.96 -11.07
CA GLN A 51 -14.44 -4.63 -9.79
C GLN A 51 -14.18 -3.69 -8.61
N LEU A 52 -13.10 -2.91 -8.68
CA LEU A 52 -12.74 -1.94 -7.64
C LEU A 52 -13.87 -0.91 -7.44
N ARG A 53 -14.36 -0.31 -8.53
CA ARG A 53 -15.44 0.70 -8.49
C ARG A 53 -16.76 0.16 -7.92
N THR A 54 -17.12 -1.08 -8.25
CA THR A 54 -18.40 -1.66 -7.80
C THR A 54 -18.30 -2.38 -6.46
N GLY A 55 -17.09 -2.79 -6.06
CA GLY A 55 -16.89 -3.67 -4.91
C GLY A 55 -16.55 -2.95 -3.62
N ILE A 56 -16.06 -1.71 -3.67
CA ILE A 56 -15.81 -0.90 -2.47
C ILE A 56 -17.15 -0.30 -2.00
N PRO A 57 -17.64 -0.67 -0.81
CA PRO A 57 -18.86 -0.09 -0.26
C PRO A 57 -18.65 1.40 0.07
N ARG A 58 -19.73 2.18 0.01
CA ARG A 58 -19.74 3.61 0.36
C ARG A 58 -20.65 3.86 1.55
N PRO A 59 -20.28 3.38 2.76
CA PRO A 59 -21.09 3.59 3.95
C PRO A 59 -21.13 5.08 4.32
N GLN A 60 -22.28 5.55 4.78
CA GLN A 60 -22.42 6.89 5.34
C GLN A 60 -21.88 6.87 6.78
N LEU A 61 -20.58 7.10 6.93
CA LEU A 61 -19.88 7.10 8.22
C LEU A 61 -19.77 8.53 8.76
N THR A 62 -19.90 8.66 10.08
CA THR A 62 -19.62 9.93 10.79
C THR A 62 -18.15 10.03 11.18
N ASP A 63 -17.52 8.88 11.45
CA ASP A 63 -16.13 8.79 11.92
C ASP A 63 -15.19 8.32 10.79
N PRO A 64 -13.93 8.78 10.79
CA PRO A 64 -12.97 8.35 9.78
C PRO A 64 -12.57 6.86 9.91
N LEU A 65 -12.32 6.21 8.76
CA LEU A 65 -11.99 4.79 8.67
C LEU A 65 -10.50 4.50 8.44
N TYR A 66 -10.10 3.32 8.88
CA TYR A 66 -8.84 2.66 8.53
C TYR A 66 -9.09 1.74 7.33
N PHE A 67 -8.64 2.17 6.15
CA PHE A 67 -8.85 1.44 4.91
C PHE A 67 -7.60 0.63 4.52
N VAL A 68 -7.80 -0.64 4.20
CA VAL A 68 -6.75 -1.53 3.68
C VAL A 68 -7.18 -2.06 2.32
N LEU A 69 -6.42 -1.75 1.28
CA LEU A 69 -6.50 -2.44 -0.01
C LEU A 69 -5.48 -3.58 0.00
N ALA A 70 -5.94 -4.81 -0.19
CA ALA A 70 -5.12 -6.01 -0.05
C ALA A 70 -5.18 -6.95 -1.27
N ASP A 71 -4.10 -7.68 -1.54
CA ASP A 71 -4.02 -8.80 -2.48
C ASP A 71 -4.67 -8.50 -3.85
N SER A 72 -4.42 -7.30 -4.38
CA SER A 72 -5.11 -6.77 -5.57
C SER A 72 -4.13 -6.45 -6.68
N HIS A 73 -4.54 -6.65 -7.93
CA HIS A 73 -3.79 -6.31 -9.12
C HIS A 73 -4.66 -5.42 -10.01
N ILE A 74 -4.38 -4.13 -10.05
CA ILE A 74 -5.19 -3.14 -10.75
C ILE A 74 -4.32 -2.34 -11.71
N GLU A 75 -4.87 -1.98 -12.86
CA GLU A 75 -4.11 -1.21 -13.86
C GLU A 75 -3.77 0.19 -13.34
N TYR A 76 -4.75 0.87 -12.73
CA TYR A 76 -4.59 2.18 -12.12
C TYR A 76 -5.63 2.37 -11.01
N LEU A 77 -5.42 3.35 -10.14
CA LEU A 77 -6.42 3.82 -9.18
C LEU A 77 -7.26 4.93 -9.83
N PRO A 78 -8.58 4.75 -9.99
CA PRO A 78 -9.46 5.83 -10.43
C PRO A 78 -9.46 7.01 -9.46
N ASP A 79 -9.61 8.22 -9.97
CA ASP A 79 -9.67 9.45 -9.17
C ASP A 79 -10.88 9.49 -8.22
N ASP A 80 -12.00 8.94 -8.65
CA ASP A 80 -13.26 8.85 -7.89
C ASP A 80 -13.32 7.66 -6.92
N ILE A 81 -12.26 6.86 -6.79
CA ILE A 81 -12.36 5.57 -6.10
C ILE A 81 -12.61 5.70 -4.60
N PHE A 82 -12.16 6.79 -4.00
CA PHE A 82 -12.35 7.07 -2.58
C PHE A 82 -13.41 8.15 -2.31
N ASP A 83 -14.20 8.54 -3.32
CA ASP A 83 -15.28 9.51 -3.14
C ASP A 83 -16.22 9.08 -2.00
N GLN A 84 -16.71 10.03 -1.21
CA GLN A 84 -17.66 9.77 -0.12
C GLN A 84 -17.12 8.84 1.00
N LEU A 85 -15.83 8.48 0.98
CA LEU A 85 -15.18 7.76 2.07
C LEU A 85 -14.41 8.75 2.95
N LEU A 86 -14.51 8.58 4.27
CA LEU A 86 -13.75 9.36 5.23
C LEU A 86 -12.48 8.61 5.63
N ILE A 87 -11.54 8.42 4.71
CA ILE A 87 -10.33 7.64 4.99
C ILE A 87 -9.32 8.48 5.78
N ARG A 88 -8.93 7.99 6.96
CA ARG A 88 -7.84 8.58 7.76
C ARG A 88 -6.52 7.86 7.56
N ASN A 89 -6.57 6.54 7.46
CA ASN A 89 -5.41 5.68 7.27
C ASN A 89 -5.65 4.81 6.04
N LEU A 90 -4.73 4.85 5.09
CA LEU A 90 -4.78 4.06 3.88
C LEU A 90 -3.56 3.14 3.78
N SER A 91 -3.79 1.84 3.77
CA SER A 91 -2.74 0.83 3.63
C SER A 91 -2.91 0.03 2.35
N PHE A 92 -1.80 -0.19 1.65
CA PHE A 92 -1.72 -1.08 0.49
C PHE A 92 -0.91 -2.33 0.86
N GLU A 93 -1.52 -3.51 0.82
CA GLU A 93 -0.85 -4.78 1.16
C GLU A 93 -0.88 -5.75 -0.02
N LYS A 94 0.30 -6.10 -0.58
CA LYS A 94 0.39 -6.94 -1.79
C LYS A 94 -0.46 -6.41 -2.93
N VAL A 95 -0.47 -5.09 -3.12
CA VAL A 95 -1.24 -4.42 -4.17
C VAL A 95 -0.33 -4.03 -5.33
N THR A 96 -0.56 -4.61 -6.49
CA THR A 96 0.09 -4.16 -7.71
C THR A 96 -0.77 -3.10 -8.40
N ILE A 97 -0.19 -1.92 -8.65
CA ILE A 97 -0.82 -0.85 -9.42
C ILE A 97 0.03 -0.63 -10.66
N GLY A 98 -0.53 -0.89 -11.85
CA GLY A 98 0.21 -0.82 -13.11
C GLY A 98 0.77 0.58 -13.40
N ARG A 99 -0.02 1.63 -13.10
CA ARG A 99 0.38 3.03 -13.23
C ARG A 99 -0.29 3.92 -12.19
N TYR A 100 0.50 4.83 -11.63
CA TYR A 100 -0.02 5.95 -10.86
C TYR A 100 -0.20 7.15 -11.81
N PRO A 101 -1.24 8.00 -11.62
CA PRO A 101 -1.37 9.22 -12.40
C PRO A 101 -0.26 10.20 -12.06
N ASP A 102 0.41 10.75 -13.06
CA ASP A 102 1.49 11.75 -12.90
C ASP A 102 0.96 13.20 -12.83
N HIS A 103 -0.35 13.39 -12.65
CA HIS A 103 -1.03 14.69 -12.74
C HIS A 103 -1.94 14.97 -11.54
N HIS A 104 -2.33 16.26 -11.38
CA HIS A 104 -3.12 16.86 -10.29
C HIS A 104 -4.56 16.34 -10.13
N GLN A 105 -4.90 15.20 -10.71
CA GLN A 105 -6.16 14.53 -10.48
C GLN A 105 -5.90 13.04 -10.29
N ASN A 106 -5.94 12.60 -9.05
CA ASN A 106 -5.66 11.23 -8.64
C ASN A 106 -6.57 10.79 -7.49
N ALA A 107 -6.52 9.50 -7.15
CA ALA A 107 -7.38 8.89 -6.13
C ALA A 107 -7.32 9.59 -4.77
N PHE A 108 -6.18 10.16 -4.39
CA PHE A 108 -5.98 10.77 -3.08
C PHE A 108 -6.68 12.12 -2.95
N ASP A 109 -7.09 12.76 -4.06
CA ASP A 109 -7.80 14.05 -4.03
C ASP A 109 -9.13 13.97 -3.30
N ALA A 110 -9.85 12.86 -3.43
CA ALA A 110 -11.13 12.62 -2.78
C ALA A 110 -11.02 12.58 -1.24
N ILE A 111 -9.84 12.22 -0.72
CA ILE A 111 -9.58 12.00 0.70
C ILE A 111 -8.51 12.94 1.27
N LYS A 112 -8.07 13.95 0.51
CA LYS A 112 -6.95 14.81 0.92
C LYS A 112 -7.19 15.58 2.23
N ALA A 113 -8.46 15.86 2.54
CA ALA A 113 -8.84 16.55 3.77
C ALA A 113 -8.88 15.63 5.00
N THR A 114 -9.00 14.31 4.81
CA THR A 114 -9.17 13.34 5.90
C THR A 114 -7.96 12.45 6.10
N LEU A 115 -7.20 12.18 5.05
CA LEU A 115 -6.06 11.28 5.06
C LEU A 115 -4.94 11.87 5.94
N ARG A 116 -4.45 11.06 6.88
CA ARG A 116 -3.36 11.39 7.82
C ARG A 116 -2.20 10.41 7.72
N GLN A 117 -2.45 9.20 7.24
CA GLN A 117 -1.43 8.18 7.10
C GLN A 117 -1.60 7.37 5.81
N VAL A 118 -0.49 7.15 5.12
CA VAL A 118 -0.40 6.20 4.01
C VAL A 118 0.70 5.19 4.32
N THR A 119 0.38 3.90 4.16
CA THR A 119 1.34 2.80 4.29
C THR A 119 1.40 1.97 3.01
N PHE A 120 2.59 1.82 2.44
CA PHE A 120 2.86 0.86 1.38
C PHE A 120 3.51 -0.37 1.98
N GLY A 121 2.71 -1.42 2.18
CA GLY A 121 3.13 -2.70 2.74
C GLY A 121 3.84 -3.61 1.75
N PRO A 122 4.21 -4.83 2.16
CA PRO A 122 5.03 -5.73 1.36
C PRO A 122 4.40 -6.09 0.01
N ASN A 123 5.24 -6.18 -1.03
CA ASN A 123 4.81 -6.49 -2.41
C ASN A 123 3.77 -5.52 -2.98
N SER A 124 3.65 -4.31 -2.44
CA SER A 124 2.84 -3.25 -3.02
C SER A 124 3.68 -2.37 -3.94
N THR A 125 3.11 -1.91 -5.04
CA THR A 125 3.77 -0.97 -5.96
C THR A 125 3.88 0.41 -5.29
N LEU A 126 5.07 1.02 -5.36
CA LEU A 126 5.26 2.43 -4.99
C LEU A 126 4.95 3.33 -6.18
N PRO A 127 4.46 4.56 -5.97
CA PRO A 127 4.30 5.51 -7.06
C PRO A 127 5.66 5.88 -7.67
N GLN A 128 5.69 6.12 -8.99
CA GLN A 128 6.89 6.58 -9.68
C GLN A 128 7.32 7.99 -9.24
N SER A 129 6.36 8.76 -8.71
CA SER A 129 6.57 10.10 -8.17
C SER A 129 5.73 10.33 -6.92
N TRP A 130 6.33 10.94 -5.90
CA TRP A 130 5.63 11.35 -4.69
C TRP A 130 4.64 12.52 -4.91
N ASN A 131 4.64 13.14 -6.08
CA ASN A 131 3.65 14.18 -6.45
C ASN A 131 2.21 13.70 -6.26
N VAL A 132 1.96 12.39 -6.39
CA VAL A 132 0.63 11.80 -6.19
C VAL A 132 0.08 12.05 -4.78
N LEU A 133 0.96 12.23 -3.78
CA LEU A 133 0.60 12.57 -2.40
C LEU A 133 0.81 14.05 -2.07
N GLY A 134 1.40 14.84 -2.98
CA GLY A 134 1.88 16.20 -2.68
C GLY A 134 0.79 17.18 -2.25
N GLU A 135 -0.46 16.97 -2.67
CA GLU A 135 -1.61 17.80 -2.30
C GLU A 135 -2.35 17.35 -1.03
N VAL A 136 -1.94 16.23 -0.43
CA VAL A 136 -2.50 15.73 0.83
C VAL A 136 -1.86 16.51 1.99
N ALA A 137 -2.23 17.78 2.13
CA ALA A 137 -1.59 18.73 3.05
C ALA A 137 -1.57 18.25 4.51
N ASP A 138 -2.56 17.44 4.91
CA ASP A 138 -2.69 16.92 6.26
C ASP A 138 -2.03 15.54 6.46
N LEU A 139 -1.27 15.03 5.49
CA LEU A 139 -0.55 13.76 5.63
C LEU A 139 0.55 13.91 6.70
N GLU A 140 0.45 13.12 7.77
CA GLU A 140 1.37 13.15 8.91
C GLU A 140 2.34 11.98 8.91
N THR A 141 1.94 10.82 8.38
CA THR A 141 2.73 9.58 8.42
C THR A 141 2.87 8.96 7.04
N LEU A 142 4.12 8.65 6.66
CA LEU A 142 4.44 7.78 5.55
C LEU A 142 5.09 6.49 6.07
N GLY A 143 4.45 5.35 5.78
CA GLY A 143 4.96 4.01 6.10
C GLY A 143 5.39 3.26 4.84
N LEU A 144 6.57 2.65 4.86
CA LEU A 144 7.11 1.79 3.82
C LEU A 144 7.55 0.48 4.48
N GLU A 145 6.86 -0.62 4.20
CA GLU A 145 7.19 -1.95 4.76
C GLU A 145 7.48 -2.96 3.64
N GLY A 146 8.60 -3.69 3.74
CA GLY A 146 8.91 -4.72 2.74
C GLY A 146 9.20 -4.15 1.36
N GLN A 147 9.77 -2.95 1.28
CA GLN A 147 9.99 -2.20 0.05
C GLN A 147 11.48 -2.11 -0.31
N THR A 148 11.79 -1.88 -1.59
CA THR A 148 13.09 -1.33 -1.98
C THR A 148 12.97 0.19 -1.99
N VAL A 149 13.67 0.84 -1.07
CA VAL A 149 13.56 2.29 -0.84
C VAL A 149 14.83 2.99 -1.28
N ARG A 150 14.67 4.11 -1.98
CA ARG A 150 15.74 5.08 -2.21
C ARG A 150 15.30 6.39 -1.57
N ILE A 151 16.09 6.89 -0.62
CA ILE A 151 15.83 8.16 0.05
C ILE A 151 16.59 9.22 -0.74
N ASP A 152 15.91 9.89 -1.66
CA ASP A 152 16.49 10.87 -2.58
C ASP A 152 15.68 12.18 -2.60
N ARG A 153 16.14 13.15 -3.37
CA ARG A 153 15.51 14.48 -3.46
C ARG A 153 14.09 14.47 -4.03
N SER A 154 13.63 13.37 -4.64
CA SER A 154 12.23 13.27 -5.10
C SER A 154 11.25 13.31 -3.93
N TRP A 155 11.69 12.97 -2.72
CA TRP A 155 10.88 13.04 -1.50
C TRP A 155 10.42 14.47 -1.18
N ALA A 156 11.08 15.50 -1.71
CA ALA A 156 10.65 16.89 -1.56
C ALA A 156 9.26 17.19 -2.17
N ALA A 157 8.73 16.27 -2.99
CA ALA A 157 7.36 16.33 -3.51
C ALA A 157 6.29 15.86 -2.50
N LEU A 158 6.68 15.19 -1.41
CA LEU A 158 5.76 14.84 -0.33
C LEU A 158 5.31 16.10 0.44
N PRO A 159 4.14 16.05 1.11
CA PRO A 159 3.68 17.12 1.98
C PRO A 159 4.70 17.49 3.05
N ARG A 160 4.97 18.80 3.20
CA ARG A 160 5.94 19.31 4.18
C ARG A 160 5.53 19.05 5.64
N GLY A 161 4.24 18.83 5.88
CA GLY A 161 3.66 18.55 7.19
C GLY A 161 3.87 17.12 7.70
N LEU A 162 4.62 16.27 6.98
CA LEU A 162 4.98 14.94 7.45
C LEU A 162 5.74 15.02 8.78
N LYS A 163 5.23 14.28 9.76
CA LYS A 163 5.80 14.15 11.11
C LYS A 163 6.55 12.85 11.30
N ARG A 164 6.13 11.78 10.61
CA ARG A 164 6.66 10.44 10.82
C ARG A 164 6.99 9.75 9.49
N ILE A 165 8.21 9.27 9.39
CA ILE A 165 8.67 8.43 8.27
C ILE A 165 9.09 7.09 8.86
N LEU A 166 8.39 6.03 8.48
CA LEU A 166 8.59 4.68 8.98
C LEU A 166 9.02 3.78 7.84
N ILE A 167 10.26 3.29 7.88
CA ILE A 167 10.83 2.35 6.93
C ILE A 167 11.09 1.04 7.69
N MET A 168 10.36 -0.01 7.35
CA MET A 168 10.37 -1.27 8.09
C MET A 168 10.65 -2.44 7.16
N LYS A 169 11.48 -3.40 7.57
CA LYS A 169 11.73 -4.64 6.82
C LYS A 169 12.05 -4.40 5.34
N SER A 170 12.71 -3.29 5.03
CA SER A 170 12.90 -2.77 3.67
C SER A 170 14.36 -2.81 3.27
N ASP A 171 14.65 -2.85 1.98
CA ASP A 171 16.01 -2.73 1.43
C ASP A 171 16.27 -1.27 1.01
N VAL A 172 17.20 -0.60 1.67
CA VAL A 172 17.52 0.82 1.41
C VAL A 172 18.69 0.92 0.44
N SER A 173 18.34 0.98 -0.84
CA SER A 173 19.26 1.00 -1.98
C SER A 173 20.12 2.27 -2.11
N GLY A 174 19.78 3.35 -1.42
CA GLY A 174 20.53 4.59 -1.47
C GLY A 174 19.95 5.73 -0.65
N GLN A 175 20.81 6.67 -0.30
CA GLN A 175 20.54 7.85 0.54
C GLN A 175 21.24 9.07 -0.07
N GLU A 176 20.51 10.15 -0.29
CA GLU A 176 21.06 11.42 -0.76
C GLU A 176 21.05 12.50 0.32
N ASP A 177 22.14 13.25 0.38
CA ASP A 177 22.27 14.38 1.28
C ASP A 177 21.17 15.43 1.02
N GLY A 178 20.50 15.83 2.10
CA GLY A 178 19.41 16.78 2.11
C GLY A 178 18.08 16.24 1.58
N ALA A 179 17.95 14.93 1.33
CA ALA A 179 16.71 14.34 0.83
C ALA A 179 15.48 14.65 1.72
N LEU A 180 15.68 14.75 3.03
CA LEU A 180 14.61 15.07 4.00
C LEU A 180 14.63 16.53 4.46
N ALA A 181 15.42 17.41 3.83
CA ALA A 181 15.61 18.78 4.30
C ALA A 181 14.32 19.62 4.36
N SER A 182 13.30 19.28 3.57
CA SER A 182 12.02 20.01 3.53
C SER A 182 11.08 19.67 4.69
N PHE A 183 11.30 18.59 5.44
CA PHE A 183 10.41 18.13 6.49
C PHE A 183 10.77 18.78 7.84
N THR A 184 10.48 20.07 7.96
CA THR A 184 10.76 20.84 9.18
C THR A 184 9.92 20.39 10.37
N ASP A 185 8.82 19.68 10.11
CA ASP A 185 7.91 19.13 11.11
C ASP A 185 8.19 17.66 11.45
N LEU A 186 9.27 17.07 10.92
CA LEU A 186 9.63 15.68 11.19
C LEU A 186 9.95 15.48 12.67
N GLU A 187 9.15 14.64 13.33
CA GLU A 187 9.25 14.27 14.75
C GLU A 187 9.91 12.90 14.92
N GLU A 188 9.66 11.98 13.99
CA GLU A 188 10.11 10.59 14.05
C GLU A 188 10.61 10.08 12.70
N PHE A 189 11.83 9.55 12.71
CA PHE A 189 12.38 8.76 11.62
C PHE A 189 12.76 7.38 12.14
N MET A 190 12.14 6.35 11.59
CA MET A 190 12.43 4.95 11.94
C MET A 190 12.87 4.19 10.70
N MET A 191 13.97 3.47 10.84
CA MET A 191 14.47 2.50 9.89
C MET A 191 14.80 1.23 10.67
N THR A 192 13.87 0.27 10.69
CA THR A 192 13.97 -0.94 11.52
C THR A 192 13.90 -2.20 10.68
N GLU A 193 14.69 -3.20 11.03
CA GLU A 193 14.82 -4.46 10.28
C GLU A 193 15.12 -4.22 8.80
N SER A 194 15.77 -3.11 8.48
CA SER A 194 15.96 -2.64 7.10
C SER A 194 17.42 -2.74 6.67
N GLY A 195 17.65 -3.21 5.46
CA GLY A 195 18.99 -3.35 4.89
C GLY A 195 19.56 -1.99 4.49
N ALA A 196 20.54 -1.51 5.25
CA ALA A 196 21.38 -0.39 4.86
C ALA A 196 22.79 -0.62 5.41
N ASP A 197 23.83 -0.56 4.56
CA ASP A 197 25.22 -0.74 5.03
C ASP A 197 25.62 0.38 6.00
N THR A 198 25.16 1.61 5.75
CA THR A 198 25.38 2.79 6.60
C THR A 198 24.20 3.74 6.51
N PHE A 199 23.97 4.53 7.56
CA PHE A 199 23.02 5.63 7.57
C PHE A 199 23.76 6.97 7.48
N SER A 200 23.35 7.84 6.55
CA SER A 200 23.92 9.19 6.41
C SER A 200 23.10 10.21 7.20
N TRP A 201 23.72 10.82 8.20
CA TRP A 201 23.11 11.93 8.96
C TRP A 201 22.76 13.14 8.09
N ALA A 202 23.43 13.30 6.95
CA ALA A 202 23.17 14.40 6.02
C ALA A 202 21.84 14.24 5.26
N VAL A 203 21.19 13.07 5.34
CA VAL A 203 19.83 12.85 4.80
C VAL A 203 18.79 13.66 5.57
N LEU A 204 18.94 13.77 6.89
CA LEU A 204 17.96 14.36 7.80
C LEU A 204 17.84 15.89 7.63
N PRO A 205 16.74 16.50 8.09
CA PRO A 205 16.65 17.96 8.18
C PRO A 205 17.81 18.54 9.00
N ASN A 206 18.37 19.66 8.57
CA ASN A 206 19.43 20.36 9.30
C ASN A 206 19.19 21.88 9.30
N PRO A 207 18.79 22.49 10.43
CA PRO A 207 18.50 21.84 11.71
C PRO A 207 17.23 20.97 11.64
N ALA A 208 17.13 19.94 12.49
CA ALA A 208 15.93 19.13 12.70
C ALA A 208 15.22 19.55 14.00
N PRO A 209 14.44 20.64 14.01
CA PRO A 209 13.99 21.29 15.24
C PRO A 209 12.97 20.47 16.05
N LYS A 210 12.25 19.54 15.40
CA LYS A 210 11.21 18.72 16.05
C LYS A 210 11.55 17.25 16.16
N LEU A 211 12.68 16.81 15.61
CA LEU A 211 13.04 15.39 15.57
C LEU A 211 13.39 14.92 16.99
N THR A 212 12.49 14.15 17.59
CA THR A 212 12.65 13.59 18.93
C THR A 212 13.00 12.12 18.90
N THR A 213 12.64 11.42 17.82
CA THR A 213 12.83 9.98 17.70
C THR A 213 13.62 9.66 16.44
N LEU A 214 14.77 9.02 16.62
CA LEU A 214 15.54 8.41 15.55
C LEU A 214 15.85 6.96 15.95
N ARG A 215 15.31 6.00 15.20
CA ARG A 215 15.51 4.57 15.45
C ARG A 215 16.11 3.91 14.21
N LEU A 216 17.29 3.32 14.37
CA LEU A 216 18.04 2.63 13.33
C LEU A 216 18.41 1.26 13.88
N GLU A 217 17.67 0.22 13.50
CA GLU A 217 17.81 -1.16 14.01
C GLU A 217 17.78 -2.22 12.91
#